data_AF-A0A7C7VXQ4-F1
#
_entry.id   AF-A0A7C7VXQ4-F1
#
_cell.length_a   1.000
_cell.length_b   1.000
_cell.length_c   1.000
_cell.angle_alpha   90.00
_cell.angle_beta   90.00
_cell.angle_gamma   90.00
#
_symmetry.space_group_name_H-M   'P 1'
#
loop_
_entity.id
_entity.type
_entity.pdbx_description
1 polymer ?
#
loop_
_entity_poly.entity_id
_entity_poly.type
_entity_poly.pdbx_seq_one_letter_code
_entity_poly.pdbx_strand_id
1 'polypeptide(L)'
;MAETQAIQTQDSISQALNAALKRAEEAEQDNPLVYDVDSARLVIFSDQHKGNRDGADDFQVCEKAYNAALAYYFREGYTLIVLGDAEELWEERPKTVINAYPHTLALEGKFHQAGRYIRIWGNHDDNWQYPDQVQKWLAPALGGDP
;
A
#
# COMPACT_ATOMS: atom_id res chain seq x y z
N MET A 1 16.93 26.32 28.66
CA MET A 1 16.25 26.80 27.43
C MET A 1 16.04 25.67 26.42
N ALA A 2 17.07 24.88 26.08
CA ALA A 2 16.92 23.72 25.18
C ALA A 2 15.99 22.61 25.72
N GLU A 3 16.06 22.26 27.00
CA GLU A 3 15.17 21.24 27.61
C GLU A 3 13.69 21.67 27.63
N THR A 4 13.40 22.94 27.92
CA THR A 4 12.02 23.46 27.92
C THR A 4 11.41 23.47 26.52
N GLN A 5 12.23 23.75 25.49
CA GLN A 5 11.82 23.62 24.09
C GLN A 5 11.59 22.15 23.71
N ALA A 6 12.47 21.22 24.11
CA ALA A 6 12.30 19.79 23.83
C ALA A 6 11.01 19.23 24.46
N ILE A 7 10.69 19.59 25.71
CA ILE A 7 9.46 19.17 26.39
C ILE A 7 8.21 19.73 25.70
N GLN A 8 8.20 21.02 25.34
CA GLN A 8 7.08 21.62 24.58
C GLN A 8 6.89 21.00 23.19
N THR A 9 7.98 20.56 22.55
CA THR A 9 7.94 19.92 21.22
C THR A 9 7.42 18.48 21.31
N GLN A 10 7.74 17.78 22.40
CA GLN A 10 7.26 16.41 22.64
C GLN A 10 5.74 16.38 22.93
N ASP A 11 5.23 17.41 23.61
CA ASP A 11 3.78 17.59 23.84
C ASP A 11 3.03 17.92 22.54
N SER A 12 3.60 18.74 21.65
CA SER A 12 2.93 19.13 20.39
C SER A 12 2.86 17.97 19.39
N ILE A 13 3.90 17.14 19.30
CA ILE A 13 3.90 15.91 18.49
C ILE A 13 2.83 14.94 18.98
N SER A 14 2.76 14.71 20.30
CA SER A 14 1.79 13.81 20.90
C SER A 14 0.35 14.28 20.64
N GLN A 15 0.09 15.58 20.73
CA GLN A 15 -1.21 16.17 20.39
C GLN A 15 -1.56 15.98 18.90
N ALA A 16 -0.60 16.17 18.00
CA ALA A 16 -0.82 15.99 16.56
C ALA A 16 -1.12 14.53 16.21
N LEU A 17 -0.40 13.57 16.81
CA LEU A 17 -0.64 12.15 16.64
C LEU A 17 -2.00 11.73 17.18
N ASN A 18 -2.38 12.19 18.38
CA ASN A 18 -3.71 11.93 18.95
C ASN A 18 -4.83 12.49 18.07
N ALA A 19 -4.64 13.69 17.50
CA ALA A 19 -5.61 14.27 16.58
C ALA A 19 -5.67 13.52 15.23
N ALA A 20 -4.57 12.95 14.76
CA ALA A 20 -4.56 12.07 13.58
C ALA A 20 -5.30 10.76 13.86
N LEU A 21 -5.02 10.11 15.00
CA LEU A 21 -5.71 8.89 15.42
C LEU A 21 -7.22 9.14 15.54
N LYS A 22 -7.63 10.21 16.23
CA LYS A 22 -9.05 10.55 16.39
C LYS A 22 -9.76 10.75 15.05
N ARG A 23 -9.14 11.43 14.09
CA ARG A 23 -9.70 11.58 12.73
C ARG A 23 -9.84 10.25 12.01
N ALA A 24 -8.90 9.33 12.19
CA ALA A 24 -8.97 7.98 11.63
C ALA A 24 -10.12 7.19 12.26
N GLU A 25 -10.26 7.22 13.59
CA GLU A 25 -11.37 6.58 14.31
C GLU A 25 -12.74 7.15 13.92
N GLU A 26 -12.84 8.46 13.72
CA GLU A 26 -14.07 9.11 13.23
C GLU A 26 -14.41 8.70 11.79
N ALA A 27 -13.41 8.60 10.91
CA ALA A 27 -13.58 8.19 9.52
C ALA A 27 -13.94 6.69 9.37
N GLU A 28 -13.46 5.83 10.27
CA GLU A 28 -13.79 4.40 10.28
C GLU A 28 -15.30 4.14 10.43
N GLN A 29 -16.04 5.05 11.08
CA GLN A 29 -17.47 4.90 11.35
C GLN A 29 -18.36 4.99 10.10
N ASP A 30 -17.88 5.58 9.02
CA ASP A 30 -18.71 5.83 7.83
C ASP A 30 -18.88 4.59 6.94
N ASN A 31 -17.93 3.64 6.93
CA ASN A 31 -18.03 2.39 6.15
C ASN A 31 -16.97 1.32 6.55
N PRO A 32 -17.15 0.60 7.67
CA PRO A 32 -16.17 -0.38 8.11
C PRO A 32 -16.16 -1.62 7.21
N LEU A 33 -14.96 -2.10 6.85
CA LEU A 33 -14.78 -3.42 6.25
C LEU A 33 -14.85 -4.49 7.34
N VAL A 34 -15.96 -5.22 7.39
CA VAL A 34 -16.20 -6.26 8.40
C VAL A 34 -15.92 -7.64 7.82
N TYR A 35 -15.08 -8.41 8.51
CA TYR A 35 -14.74 -9.78 8.15
C TYR A 35 -15.06 -10.74 9.30
N ASP A 36 -15.60 -11.90 8.95
CA ASP A 36 -15.69 -13.04 9.87
C ASP A 36 -14.33 -13.72 9.98
N VAL A 37 -13.70 -13.65 11.15
CA VAL A 37 -12.35 -14.15 11.40
C VAL A 37 -12.24 -15.67 11.14
N ASP A 38 -13.32 -16.43 11.32
CA ASP A 38 -13.30 -17.88 11.15
C ASP A 38 -13.27 -18.31 9.67
N SER A 39 -13.77 -17.45 8.78
CA SER A 39 -13.90 -17.75 7.36
C SER A 39 -13.07 -16.85 6.44
N ALA A 40 -12.65 -15.69 6.92
CA ALA A 40 -11.89 -14.72 6.15
C ALA A 40 -10.51 -15.25 5.77
N ARG A 41 -10.21 -15.18 4.47
CA ARG A 41 -8.89 -15.50 3.92
C ARG A 41 -8.24 -14.20 3.49
N LEU A 42 -7.45 -13.62 4.38
CA LEU A 42 -6.76 -12.36 4.12
C LEU A 42 -5.25 -12.60 4.04
N VAL A 43 -4.60 -11.97 3.07
CA VAL A 43 -3.14 -11.84 3.04
C VAL A 43 -2.81 -10.36 3.02
N ILE A 44 -1.95 -9.93 3.94
CA ILE A 44 -1.56 -8.53 4.11
C ILE A 44 -0.07 -8.43 3.81
N PHE A 45 0.30 -7.55 2.89
CA PHE A 45 1.68 -7.19 2.62
C PHE A 45 1.86 -5.67 2.71
N SER A 46 3.00 -5.24 3.23
CA SER A 46 3.36 -3.84 3.45
C SER A 46 4.83 -3.64 3.06
N ASP A 47 5.25 -2.39 2.86
CA ASP A 47 6.66 -1.99 2.76
C ASP A 47 7.45 -2.77 1.70
N GLN A 48 6.82 -3.03 0.54
CA GLN A 48 7.53 -3.70 -0.55
C GLN A 48 8.56 -2.77 -1.19
N HIS A 49 8.33 -1.46 -1.20
CA HIS A 49 9.24 -0.46 -1.77
C HIS A 49 9.73 -0.82 -3.18
N LYS A 50 8.80 -1.16 -4.09
CA LYS A 50 9.15 -1.47 -5.49
C LYS A 50 9.78 -0.23 -6.14
N GLY A 51 11.04 -0.33 -6.54
CA GLY A 51 11.80 0.76 -7.15
C GLY A 51 11.93 0.65 -8.68
N ASN A 52 13.06 1.13 -9.21
CA ASN A 52 13.35 1.16 -10.65
C ASN A 52 14.22 -0.02 -11.15
N ARG A 53 14.47 -1.03 -10.30
CA ARG A 53 15.40 -2.16 -10.48
C ARG A 53 16.91 -1.83 -10.48
N ASP A 54 17.33 -0.73 -9.87
CA ASP A 54 18.74 -0.41 -9.62
C ASP A 54 19.24 -0.95 -8.27
N GLY A 55 20.38 -0.45 -7.79
CA GLY A 55 20.99 -0.91 -6.55
C GLY A 55 20.30 -0.42 -5.27
N ALA A 56 19.36 0.53 -5.36
CA ALA A 56 18.53 0.97 -4.23
C ALA A 56 17.19 0.21 -4.15
N ASP A 57 16.85 -0.59 -5.17
CA ASP A 57 15.61 -1.35 -5.23
C ASP A 57 15.72 -2.72 -4.52
N ASP A 58 15.53 -2.71 -3.21
CA ASP A 58 15.55 -3.92 -2.36
C ASP A 58 14.42 -4.91 -2.71
N PHE A 59 13.33 -4.46 -3.34
CA PHE A 59 12.25 -5.37 -3.76
C PHE A 59 12.73 -6.39 -4.80
N GLN A 60 13.72 -6.02 -5.62
CA GLN A 60 14.18 -6.84 -6.73
C GLN A 60 14.54 -8.28 -6.30
N VAL A 61 15.20 -8.44 -5.15
CA VAL A 61 15.60 -9.77 -4.64
C VAL A 61 14.42 -10.55 -4.07
N CYS A 62 13.36 -9.86 -3.65
CA CYS A 62 12.14 -10.44 -3.07
C CYS A 62 11.08 -10.77 -4.12
N GLU A 63 11.13 -10.15 -5.31
CA GLU A 63 10.12 -10.24 -6.36
C GLU A 63 9.66 -11.67 -6.64
N LYS A 64 10.60 -12.62 -6.78
CA LYS A 64 10.26 -14.01 -7.09
C LYS A 64 9.44 -14.66 -5.99
N ALA A 65 9.80 -14.44 -4.73
CA ALA A 65 9.09 -14.98 -3.58
C ALA A 65 7.70 -14.34 -3.45
N TYR A 66 7.63 -13.02 -3.63
CA TYR A 66 6.37 -12.27 -3.64
C TYR A 66 5.42 -12.77 -4.73
N ASN A 67 5.89 -12.91 -5.98
CA ASN A 67 5.09 -13.39 -7.09
C ASN A 67 4.58 -14.83 -6.88
N ALA A 68 5.40 -15.70 -6.30
CA ALA A 68 4.98 -17.05 -5.92
C ALA A 68 3.89 -17.02 -4.84
N ALA A 69 4.03 -16.15 -3.85
CA ALA A 69 3.03 -15.96 -2.80
C ALA A 69 1.70 -15.44 -3.37
N LEU A 70 1.74 -14.41 -4.22
CA LEU A 70 0.56 -13.88 -4.90
C LEU A 70 -0.18 -14.98 -5.68
N ALA A 71 0.55 -15.78 -6.46
CA ALA A 71 -0.05 -16.88 -7.22
C ALA A 71 -0.70 -17.95 -6.32
N TYR A 72 -0.05 -18.28 -5.20
CA TYR A 72 -0.58 -19.20 -4.20
C TYR A 72 -1.87 -18.66 -3.57
N TYR A 73 -1.81 -17.46 -2.97
CA TYR A 73 -2.94 -16.87 -2.27
C TYR A 73 -4.13 -16.59 -3.19
N PHE A 74 -3.86 -16.22 -4.44
CA PHE A 74 -4.91 -16.03 -5.43
C PHE A 74 -5.69 -17.33 -5.66
N ARG A 75 -4.97 -18.45 -5.87
CA ARG A 75 -5.56 -19.78 -6.08
C ARG A 75 -6.32 -20.26 -4.86
N GLU A 76 -5.81 -20.00 -3.66
CA GLU A 76 -6.46 -20.39 -2.41
C GLU A 76 -7.63 -19.46 -2.01
N GLY A 77 -8.01 -18.50 -2.86
CA GLY A 77 -9.20 -17.68 -2.67
C GLY A 77 -9.04 -16.56 -1.64
N TYR A 78 -7.81 -16.08 -1.39
CA TYR A 78 -7.56 -15.00 -0.45
C TYR A 78 -7.92 -13.62 -1.02
N THR A 79 -8.30 -12.68 -0.17
CA THR A 79 -8.28 -11.24 -0.44
C THR A 79 -6.88 -10.71 -0.17
N LEU A 80 -6.33 -10.00 -1.15
CA LEU A 80 -5.04 -9.32 -1.05
C LEU A 80 -5.26 -7.93 -0.47
N ILE A 81 -4.52 -7.62 0.59
CA ILE A 81 -4.43 -6.29 1.19
C ILE A 81 -3.00 -5.79 1.01
N VAL A 82 -2.84 -4.70 0.26
CA VAL A 82 -1.58 -3.95 0.13
C VAL A 82 -1.63 -2.77 1.07
N LEU A 83 -0.86 -2.83 2.16
CA LEU A 83 -0.91 -1.91 3.30
C LEU A 83 0.12 -0.76 3.17
N GLY A 84 0.15 -0.09 2.03
CA GLY A 84 1.01 1.07 1.81
C GLY A 84 2.49 0.75 1.63
N ASP A 85 3.24 1.80 1.27
CA ASP A 85 4.69 1.76 1.02
C ASP A 85 5.06 0.65 0.02
N ALA A 86 4.17 0.44 -0.96
CA ALA A 86 4.30 -0.65 -1.91
C ALA A 86 5.18 -0.27 -3.10
N GLU A 87 5.22 1.00 -3.48
CA GLU A 87 6.13 1.55 -4.49
C GLU A 87 6.98 2.68 -3.87
N GLU A 88 8.24 2.79 -4.29
CA GLU A 88 9.17 3.81 -3.81
C GLU A 88 9.03 5.11 -4.64
N LEU A 89 7.94 5.86 -4.45
CA LEU A 89 7.63 7.05 -5.27
C LEU A 89 8.27 8.34 -4.76
N TRP A 90 8.94 8.31 -3.60
CA TRP A 90 9.76 9.44 -3.17
C TRP A 90 11.06 9.55 -3.96
N GLU A 91 11.60 8.40 -4.39
CA GLU A 91 12.80 8.36 -5.23
C GLU A 91 12.46 8.24 -6.72
N GLU A 92 11.33 7.61 -7.06
CA GLU A 92 10.98 7.27 -8.44
C GLU A 92 9.67 7.87 -8.96
N ARG A 93 9.56 7.93 -10.29
CA ARG A 93 8.30 8.32 -10.95
C ARG A 93 7.37 7.11 -11.06
N PRO A 94 6.03 7.30 -10.92
CA PRO A 94 5.03 6.24 -11.10
C PRO A 94 5.25 5.37 -12.35
N LYS A 95 5.49 6.01 -13.50
CA LYS A 95 5.73 5.31 -14.76
C LYS A 95 6.97 4.40 -14.70
N THR A 96 8.02 4.81 -14.01
CA THR A 96 9.26 4.04 -13.89
C THR A 96 9.00 2.75 -13.12
N VAL A 97 8.45 2.87 -11.90
CA VAL A 97 8.18 1.72 -11.03
C VAL A 97 7.19 0.75 -11.67
N ILE A 98 6.10 1.25 -12.26
CA ILE A 98 5.08 0.41 -12.89
C ILE A 98 5.65 -0.39 -14.07
N ASN A 99 6.52 0.23 -14.87
CA ASN A 99 7.17 -0.45 -15.98
C ASN A 99 8.29 -1.41 -15.54
N ALA A 100 8.82 -1.25 -14.33
CA ALA A 100 9.83 -2.14 -13.76
C ALA A 100 9.24 -3.48 -13.31
N TYR A 101 7.96 -3.48 -12.89
CA TYR A 101 7.30 -4.67 -12.31
C TYR A 101 5.96 -5.06 -12.96
N PRO A 102 5.85 -5.13 -14.31
CA PRO A 102 4.58 -5.39 -14.98
C PRO A 102 4.00 -6.77 -14.66
N HIS A 103 4.85 -7.78 -14.43
CA HIS A 103 4.38 -9.13 -14.08
C HIS A 103 3.79 -9.17 -12.67
N THR A 104 4.47 -8.54 -11.71
CA THR A 104 4.01 -8.42 -10.32
C THR A 104 2.67 -7.70 -10.25
N LEU A 105 2.56 -6.54 -10.90
CA LEU A 105 1.31 -5.77 -10.94
C LEU A 105 0.19 -6.52 -11.66
N ALA A 106 0.50 -7.31 -12.70
CA ALA A 106 -0.49 -8.18 -13.32
C ALA A 106 -0.98 -9.31 -12.39
N LEU A 107 -0.15 -9.81 -11.47
CA LEU A 107 -0.58 -10.78 -10.46
C LEU A 107 -1.47 -10.12 -9.41
N GLU A 108 -1.12 -8.93 -8.93
CA GLU A 108 -1.98 -8.12 -8.05
C GLU A 108 -3.32 -7.80 -8.74
N GLY A 109 -3.28 -7.43 -10.02
CA GLY A 109 -4.46 -7.12 -10.83
C GLY A 109 -5.46 -8.27 -10.94
N LYS A 110 -5.03 -9.53 -10.81
CA LYS A 110 -5.96 -10.66 -10.73
C LYS A 110 -6.85 -10.59 -9.50
N PHE A 111 -6.32 -10.18 -8.35
CA PHE A 111 -7.11 -9.96 -7.14
C PHE A 111 -8.07 -8.80 -7.35
N HIS A 112 -7.61 -7.73 -8.00
CA HIS A 112 -8.42 -6.54 -8.29
C HIS A 112 -9.64 -6.88 -9.13
N GLN A 113 -9.43 -7.52 -10.28
CA GLN A 113 -10.49 -7.97 -11.19
C GLN A 113 -11.44 -9.01 -10.57
N ALA A 114 -11.01 -9.70 -9.52
CA ALA A 114 -11.83 -10.66 -8.79
C ALA A 114 -12.60 -10.03 -7.61
N GLY A 115 -12.55 -8.70 -7.42
CA GLY A 115 -13.16 -8.01 -6.28
C GLY A 115 -12.54 -8.37 -4.93
N ARG A 116 -11.28 -8.85 -4.93
CA ARG A 116 -10.54 -9.37 -3.77
C ARG A 116 -9.25 -8.60 -3.51
N TYR A 117 -9.24 -7.30 -3.77
CA TYR A 117 -8.10 -6.43 -3.61
C TYR A 117 -8.46 -5.20 -2.80
N ILE A 118 -7.68 -4.93 -1.76
CA ILE A 118 -7.75 -3.71 -0.97
C ILE A 118 -6.36 -3.11 -1.00
N ARG A 119 -6.29 -1.80 -1.25
CA ARG A 119 -5.05 -1.06 -1.20
C ARG A 119 -5.21 0.17 -0.35
N ILE A 120 -4.24 0.37 0.51
CA ILE A 120 -4.01 1.57 1.30
C ILE A 120 -2.68 2.13 0.82
N TRP A 121 -2.56 3.46 0.75
CA TRP A 121 -1.30 4.13 0.45
C TRP A 121 -0.60 4.48 1.76
N GLY A 122 0.72 4.36 1.76
CA GLY A 122 1.63 4.77 2.82
C GLY A 122 2.34 6.07 2.43
N ASN A 123 3.35 6.46 3.18
CA ASN A 123 4.04 7.72 2.92
C ASN A 123 4.91 7.66 1.67
N HIS A 124 5.55 6.54 1.35
CA HIS A 124 6.41 6.41 0.16
C HIS A 124 5.64 6.34 -1.16
N ASP A 125 4.36 5.95 -1.12
CA ASP A 125 3.45 5.90 -2.26
C ASP A 125 2.24 6.84 -2.11
N ASP A 126 2.44 7.95 -1.40
CA ASP A 126 1.42 8.97 -1.10
C ASP A 126 0.81 9.61 -2.35
N ASN A 127 1.47 9.55 -3.51
CA ASN A 127 0.91 9.90 -4.81
C ASN A 127 -0.45 9.20 -5.08
N TRP A 128 -0.66 8.01 -4.53
CA TRP A 128 -1.90 7.24 -4.67
C TRP A 128 -3.08 7.79 -3.87
N GLN A 129 -2.86 8.79 -3.00
CA GLN A 129 -3.96 9.55 -2.40
C GLN A 129 -4.76 10.36 -3.44
N TYR A 130 -4.18 10.62 -4.61
CA TYR A 130 -4.78 11.43 -5.66
C TYR A 130 -5.46 10.55 -6.72
N PRO A 131 -6.81 10.63 -6.89
CA PRO A 131 -7.54 9.77 -7.82
C PRO A 131 -7.07 9.87 -9.28
N ASP A 132 -6.62 11.03 -9.73
CA ASP A 132 -6.11 11.22 -11.09
C ASP A 132 -4.78 10.48 -11.32
N GLN A 133 -3.91 10.40 -10.30
CA GLN A 133 -2.67 9.63 -10.37
C GLN A 133 -2.97 8.13 -10.42
N VAL A 134 -3.91 7.67 -9.59
CA VAL A 134 -4.38 6.28 -9.59
C VAL A 134 -4.92 5.90 -10.96
N GLN A 135 -5.85 6.69 -11.49
CA GLN A 135 -6.50 6.41 -12.79
C GLN A 135 -5.53 6.46 -13.96
N LYS A 136 -4.54 7.36 -13.91
CA LYS A 136 -3.55 7.50 -14.98
C LYS A 136 -2.52 6.36 -15.00
N TRP A 137 -2.11 5.88 -13.84
CA TRP A 137 -0.93 5.02 -13.72
C TRP A 137 -1.25 3.65 -13.13
N LEU A 138 -1.86 3.60 -11.95
CA LEU A 138 -2.02 2.37 -11.17
C LEU A 138 -3.18 1.50 -11.68
N ALA A 139 -4.36 2.08 -11.89
CA ALA A 139 -5.54 1.34 -12.33
C ALA A 139 -5.30 0.57 -13.66
N PRO A 140 -4.68 1.16 -14.71
CA PRO A 140 -4.34 0.41 -15.92
C PRO A 140 -3.41 -0.77 -15.67
N ALA A 141 -2.45 -0.63 -14.75
CA ALA A 141 -1.50 -1.69 -14.40
C ALA A 141 -2.15 -2.85 -13.64
N LEU A 142 -3.23 -2.57 -12.88
CA LEU A 142 -4.04 -3.55 -12.17
C LEU A 142 -5.20 -4.11 -13.02
N GLY A 143 -5.28 -3.73 -14.30
CA GLY A 143 -6.26 -4.27 -15.24
C GLY A 143 -7.53 -3.45 -15.43
N GLY A 144 -7.50 -2.14 -15.12
CA GLY A 144 -8.62 -1.20 -15.28
C GLY A 144 -9.51 -1.12 -14.05
N ASP A 145 -10.69 -0.52 -14.17
CA ASP A 145 -11.72 -0.54 -13.12
C ASP A 145 -12.18 -2.00 -12.87
N PRO A 146 -12.45 -2.40 -11.61
CA PRO A 146 -12.92 -3.74 -11.30
C PRO A 146 -14.36 -3.98 -11.75
#